data_AF-A0A1W2B991-F1
#
_entry.id   AF-A0A1W2B991-F1
#
_cell.length_a   1.000
_cell.length_b   1.000
_cell.length_c   1.000
_cell.angle_alpha   90.00
_cell.angle_beta   90.00
_cell.angle_gamma   90.00
#
_symmetry.space_group_name_H-M   'P 1'
#
loop_
_entity.id
_entity.type
_entity.pdbx_description
1 polymer ?
#
loop_
_entity_poly.entity_id
_entity_poly.type
_entity_poly.pdbx_seq_one_letter_code
_entity_poly.pdbx_strand_id
1 'polypeptide(L)'
;MPGRVGASIFEDDPSFDDIKGVQMQGIIEPVKKNKQGLGAAGAYLKRFAISHDKVDAMTFIKVQYRASFYRFVPHTLVYMDNGVSMGFKKELEI
;
A
#
# COMPACT_ATOMS: atom_id res chain seq x y z
N MET A 1 5.42 14.43 15.07
CA MET A 1 5.10 12.98 15.07
C MET A 1 4.60 12.63 13.68
N PRO A 2 4.97 11.48 13.07
CA PRO A 2 4.32 11.06 11.83
C PRO A 2 2.81 10.94 12.09
N GLY A 3 2.01 11.52 11.20
CA GLY A 3 0.55 11.48 11.32
C GLY A 3 0.04 10.04 11.24
N ARG A 4 -1.00 9.72 12.02
CA ARG A 4 -1.71 8.45 11.87
C ARG A 4 -2.46 8.46 10.55
N VAL A 5 -2.37 7.38 9.81
CA VAL A 5 -3.04 7.20 8.52
C VAL A 5 -3.83 5.90 8.49
N GLY A 6 -4.84 5.86 7.64
CA GLY A 6 -5.60 4.65 7.32
C GLY A 6 -5.36 4.23 5.88
N ALA A 7 -5.37 2.93 5.62
CA ALA A 7 -5.35 2.36 4.28
C ALA A 7 -6.35 1.21 4.21
N SER A 8 -6.99 1.03 3.06
CA SER A 8 -7.96 -0.04 2.81
C SER A 8 -7.66 -0.74 1.50
N ILE A 9 -7.86 -2.06 1.50
CA ILE A 9 -7.82 -2.90 0.29
C ILE A 9 -9.11 -3.72 0.33
N PHE A 10 -9.94 -3.62 -0.70
CA PHE A 10 -11.23 -4.28 -0.75
C PHE A 10 -11.46 -4.89 -2.13
N GLU A 11 -12.27 -5.95 -2.18
CA GLU A 11 -12.82 -6.48 -3.42
C GLU A 11 -14.03 -5.61 -3.81
N ASP A 12 -14.12 -5.26 -5.09
CA ASP A 12 -15.26 -4.49 -5.60
C ASP A 12 -16.44 -5.44 -5.80
N ASP A 13 -17.61 -5.07 -5.28
CA ASP A 13 -18.82 -5.88 -5.36
C ASP A 13 -20.07 -4.98 -5.50
N PRO A 14 -21.03 -5.32 -6.39
CA PRO A 14 -22.27 -4.55 -6.53
C PRO A 14 -23.21 -4.65 -5.31
N SER A 15 -22.99 -5.60 -4.41
CA SER A 15 -23.83 -5.89 -3.24
C SER A 15 -23.18 -5.42 -1.95
N PHE A 16 -23.97 -4.74 -1.10
CA PHE A 16 -23.53 -4.39 0.24
C PHE A 16 -23.31 -5.61 1.14
N ASP A 17 -24.00 -6.71 0.85
CA ASP A 17 -23.92 -7.95 1.63
C ASP A 17 -22.61 -8.71 1.38
N ASP A 18 -21.90 -8.38 0.31
CA ASP A 18 -20.70 -9.10 -0.14
C ASP A 18 -19.42 -8.27 0.00
N ILE A 19 -19.51 -7.10 0.67
CA ILE A 19 -18.34 -6.26 0.96
C ILE A 19 -17.34 -7.02 1.82
N LYS A 20 -16.11 -7.19 1.29
CA LYS A 20 -15.00 -7.83 1.99
C LYS A 20 -13.67 -7.17 1.68
N GLY A 21 -12.77 -7.21 2.65
CA GLY A 21 -11.46 -6.59 2.52
C GLY A 21 -10.72 -6.40 3.84
N VAL A 22 -9.65 -5.64 3.76
CA VAL A 22 -8.75 -5.34 4.88
C VAL A 22 -8.70 -3.84 5.10
N GLN A 23 -8.98 -3.43 6.32
CA GLN A 23 -8.79 -2.08 6.84
C GLN A 23 -7.53 -2.04 7.68
N MET A 24 -6.72 -1.00 7.53
CA MET A 24 -5.44 -0.87 8.21
C MET A 24 -5.28 0.51 8.81
N GLN A 25 -4.69 0.57 10.00
CA GLN A 25 -4.19 1.80 10.60
C GLN A 25 -2.67 1.70 10.71
N GLY A 26 -1.97 2.81 10.43
CA GLY A 26 -0.51 2.81 10.45
C GLY A 26 0.09 4.19 10.34
N ILE A 27 1.32 4.22 9.84
CA ILE A 27 2.08 5.43 9.52
C ILE A 27 2.62 5.37 8.10
N ILE A 28 2.98 6.53 7.54
CA ILE A 28 3.69 6.64 6.27
C ILE A 28 5.13 7.07 6.57
N GLU A 29 6.09 6.35 6.00
CA GLU A 29 7.51 6.65 6.13
C GLU A 29 8.17 6.84 4.76
N PRO A 30 9.15 7.74 4.63
CA PRO A 30 9.93 7.85 3.41
C PRO A 30 10.76 6.58 3.17
N VAL A 31 10.77 6.11 1.92
CA VAL A 31 11.62 4.97 1.54
C VAL A 31 13.07 5.44 1.39
N LYS A 32 13.98 4.79 2.12
CA LYS A 32 15.42 5.06 2.02
C LYS A 32 15.99 4.46 0.73
N LYS A 33 16.99 5.12 0.13
CA LYS A 33 17.73 4.60 -1.02
C LYS A 33 18.72 3.50 -0.59
N ASN A 34 18.19 2.34 -0.25
CA ASN A 34 18.92 1.12 0.09
C ASN A 34 18.47 -0.05 -0.81
N LYS A 35 19.05 -1.24 -0.65
CA LYS A 35 18.72 -2.41 -1.48
C LYS A 35 17.22 -2.74 -1.48
N GLN A 36 16.56 -2.66 -0.33
CA GLN A 36 15.12 -2.90 -0.21
C GLN A 36 14.28 -1.82 -0.90
N GLY A 37 14.62 -0.55 -0.70
CA GLY A 37 13.92 0.58 -1.32
C GLY A 37 14.05 0.59 -2.84
N LEU A 38 15.24 0.30 -3.36
CA LEU A 38 15.46 0.14 -4.80
C LEU A 38 14.68 -1.05 -5.37
N GLY A 39 14.63 -2.17 -4.65
CA GLY A 39 13.82 -3.34 -5.04
C GLY A 39 12.32 -3.01 -5.09
N ALA A 40 11.79 -2.34 -4.07
CA ALA A 40 10.40 -1.91 -4.01
C ALA A 40 10.05 -0.93 -5.15
N ALA A 41 10.91 0.04 -5.41
CA ALA A 41 10.74 0.98 -6.52
C ALA A 41 10.75 0.27 -7.87
N GLY A 42 11.70 -0.66 -8.10
CA GLY A 42 11.75 -1.46 -9.32
C GLY A 42 10.49 -2.32 -9.52
N ALA A 43 10.00 -2.96 -8.45
CA ALA A 43 8.77 -3.74 -8.48
C ALA A 43 7.54 -2.87 -8.83
N TYR A 44 7.47 -1.65 -8.28
CA TYR A 44 6.41 -0.69 -8.61
C TYR A 44 6.44 -0.32 -10.10
N LEU A 45 7.60 0.09 -10.63
CA LEU A 45 7.71 0.45 -12.04
C LEU A 45 7.33 -0.72 -12.96
N LYS A 46 7.79 -1.93 -12.63
CA LYS A 46 7.42 -3.15 -13.36
C LYS A 46 5.92 -3.42 -13.34
N ARG A 47 5.27 -3.28 -12.18
CA ARG A 47 3.81 -3.49 -12.02
C ARG A 47 2.99 -2.59 -12.94
N PHE A 48 3.45 -1.37 -13.17
CA PHE A 48 2.75 -0.37 -13.99
C PHE A 48 3.37 -0.17 -15.38
N ALA A 49 4.22 -1.10 -15.83
CA ALA A 49 4.90 -1.06 -17.12
C ALA A 49 5.63 0.26 -17.42
N ILE A 50 6.18 0.90 -16.37
CA ILE A 50 6.92 2.15 -16.50
C ILE A 50 8.37 1.79 -16.83
N SER A 51 8.79 2.06 -18.06
CA SER A 51 10.19 1.96 -18.46
C SER A 51 11.00 3.10 -17.86
N HIS A 52 12.17 2.76 -17.32
CA HIS A 52 13.17 3.73 -16.92
C HIS A 52 14.51 3.38 -17.59
N ASP A 53 15.27 4.40 -17.98
CA ASP A 53 16.59 4.24 -18.59
C ASP A 53 17.61 3.66 -17.59
N LYS A 54 18.91 3.73 -17.92
CA LYS A 54 20.05 3.24 -17.10
C LYS A 54 20.20 3.87 -15.71
N VAL A 55 19.23 4.67 -15.26
CA VAL A 55 19.18 5.32 -13.95
C VAL A 55 18.35 4.45 -12.99
N ASP A 56 18.69 4.44 -11.71
CA ASP A 56 17.91 3.68 -10.73
C ASP A 56 16.46 4.20 -10.58
N ALA A 57 15.53 3.28 -10.31
CA ALA A 57 14.09 3.54 -10.26
C ALA A 57 13.69 4.72 -9.33
N MET A 58 14.36 4.86 -8.18
CA MET A 58 14.04 5.93 -7.23
C MET A 58 14.49 7.30 -7.76
N THR A 59 15.69 7.38 -8.33
CA THR A 59 16.18 8.61 -8.97
C THR A 59 15.34 8.98 -10.18
N PHE A 60 14.98 8.01 -11.02
CA PHE A 60 14.09 8.23 -12.17
C PHE A 60 12.75 8.85 -11.73
N ILE A 61 12.07 8.27 -10.74
CA ILE A 61 10.79 8.80 -10.24
C ILE A 61 10.94 10.23 -9.70
N LYS A 62 12.02 10.50 -8.96
CA LYS A 62 12.28 11.82 -8.40
C LYS A 62 12.50 12.89 -9.47
N VAL A 63 13.22 12.57 -10.54
CA VAL A 63 13.52 13.54 -11.60
C VAL A 63 12.32 13.71 -12.52
N GLN A 64 11.75 12.60 -13.02
CA GLN A 64 10.72 12.61 -14.05
C GLN A 64 9.37 13.10 -13.54
N TYR A 65 8.97 12.66 -12.34
CA TYR A 65 7.64 12.93 -11.79
C TYR A 65 7.68 13.89 -10.59
N ARG A 66 8.87 14.33 -10.17
CA ARG A 66 9.05 15.14 -8.94
C ARG A 66 8.43 14.49 -7.71
N ALA A 67 8.39 13.16 -7.69
CA ALA A 67 7.75 12.37 -6.65
C ALA A 67 8.78 11.62 -5.79
N SER A 68 8.36 11.11 -4.64
CA SER A 68 9.19 10.29 -3.77
C SER A 68 8.43 9.04 -3.35
N PHE A 69 9.17 7.94 -3.14
CA PHE A 69 8.57 6.72 -2.62
C PHE A 69 8.36 6.81 -1.12
N TYR A 70 7.17 6.42 -0.70
CA TYR A 70 6.80 6.24 0.69
C TYR A 70 6.29 4.82 0.90
N ARG A 71 6.43 4.33 2.13
CA ARG A 71 5.86 3.05 2.55
C ARG A 71 4.81 3.30 3.61
N PHE A 72 3.69 2.59 3.49
CA PHE A 72 2.73 2.46 4.58
C PHE A 72 3.20 1.32 5.50
N VAL A 73 3.28 1.59 6.80
CA VAL A 73 3.62 0.61 7.84
C VAL A 73 2.39 0.41 8.70
N PRO A 74 1.64 -0.68 8.52
CA PRO A 74 0.47 -0.97 9.35
C PRO A 74 0.90 -1.30 10.78
N HIS A 75 0.12 -0.83 11.75
CA HIS A 75 0.20 -1.19 13.16
C HIS A 75 -1.03 -2.00 13.61
N THR A 76 -2.14 -1.86 12.88
CA THR A 76 -3.39 -2.57 13.14
C THR A 76 -3.98 -2.98 11.80
N LEU A 77 -4.50 -4.20 11.73
CA LEU A 77 -5.08 -4.78 10.53
C LEU A 77 -6.38 -5.51 10.91
N VAL A 78 -7.46 -5.14 10.23
CA VAL A 78 -8.81 -5.65 10.49
C VAL A 78 -9.36 -6.19 9.18
N TYR A 79 -9.65 -7.49 9.15
CA TYR A 79 -10.39 -8.12 8.08
C TYR A 79 -11.89 -7.86 8.28
N MET A 80 -12.58 -7.47 7.22
CA MET A 80 -14.03 -7.27 7.16
C MET A 80 -14.62 -8.16 6.07
N ASP A 81 -15.78 -8.77 6.34
CA ASP A 81 -16.43 -9.69 5.41
C ASP A 81 -17.93 -9.83 5.71
N ASN A 82 -18.75 -9.06 5.01
CA ASN A 82 -20.20 -9.08 5.20
C ASN A 82 -20.86 -10.42 4.81
N GLY A 83 -20.17 -11.26 4.02
CA GLY A 83 -20.65 -12.59 3.67
C GLY A 83 -20.64 -13.58 4.83
N VAL A 84 -19.87 -13.31 5.89
CA VAL A 84 -19.93 -14.08 7.15
C VAL A 84 -21.13 -13.63 7.99
N SER A 85 -21.20 -12.32 8.23
CA SER A 85 -22.34 -11.65 8.83
C SER A 85 -22.22 -10.15 8.60
N MET A 86 -23.34 -9.44 8.55
CA MET A 86 -23.34 -7.99 8.35
C MET A 86 -22.47 -7.29 9.41
N GLY A 87 -21.42 -6.59 8.97
CA GLY A 87 -20.49 -5.89 9.85
C GLY A 87 -19.47 -6.79 10.56
N PHE A 88 -19.27 -8.03 10.09
CA PHE A 88 -18.23 -8.93 10.60
C PHE A 88 -16.84 -8.27 10.53
N LYS A 89 -16.09 -8.40 11.62
CA LYS A 89 -14.74 -7.87 11.77
C LYS A 89 -13.87 -8.89 12.49
N LYS A 90 -12.64 -9.04 12.04
CA LYS A 90 -11.62 -9.86 12.68
C LYS A 90 -10.28 -9.13 12.67
N GLU A 91 -9.73 -8.85 13.85
CA GLU A 91 -8.36 -8.37 13.97
C GLU A 91 -7.38 -9.45 13.55
N LEU A 92 -6.35 -9.05 12.81
CA LEU A 92 -5.28 -9.92 12.33
C LEU A 92 -3.94 -9.46 12.90
N GLU A 93 -3.07 -10.41 13.23
CA GLU A 93 -1.70 -10.16 13.68
C GLU A 93 -0.79 -9.81 12.49
N ILE A 94 0.20 -8.93 12.73
CA ILE A 94 1.14 -8.40 11.72
C ILE A 94 2.57 -8.45 12.24
#